data_AF-A0A3P4AV73-F1
#
_entry.id   AF-A0A3P4AV73-F1
#
_cell.length_a   1.000
_cell.length_b   1.000
_cell.length_c   1.000
_cell.angle_alpha   90.00
_cell.angle_beta   90.00
_cell.angle_gamma   90.00
#
_symmetry.space_group_name_H-M   'P 1'
#
loop_
_entity.id
_entity.type
_entity.pdbx_description
1 polymer ?
#
loop_
_entity_poly.entity_id
_entity_poly.type
_entity_poly.pdbx_seq_one_letter_code
_entity_poly.pdbx_strand_id
1 'polypeptide(L)'
;MSRPLSLSDAQHLLRRAAARGTREEAEELSAMGLEEAVDRLLRDPAPAPPYATRFARNQRSQQHREISLLWIEHWLTTPTPAAERLVLFWHGHFTSAFQATMGAQGVDFWNQFAMFRRLGYGTFGDLLKAVARDPVMLLYLKPKLLPRHFLDQKVEVVGQDEGEHLNHKALLGHRMDATGE
;
A
#
# COMPACT_ATOMS: atom_id res chain seq x y z
N MET A 1 40.68 -10.66 -8.30
CA MET A 1 40.34 -11.99 -7.76
C MET A 1 39.16 -11.81 -6.83
N SER A 2 38.09 -12.59 -7.00
CA SER A 2 36.89 -12.56 -6.15
C SER A 2 37.27 -12.89 -4.71
N ARG A 3 36.79 -12.11 -3.73
CA ARG A 3 37.05 -12.31 -2.31
C ARG A 3 36.46 -13.66 -1.89
N PRO A 4 37.20 -14.53 -1.18
CA PRO A 4 36.66 -15.81 -0.75
C PRO A 4 35.41 -15.60 0.12
N LEU A 5 34.39 -16.44 -0.09
CA LEU A 5 33.16 -16.45 0.67
C LEU A 5 33.09 -17.74 1.47
N SER A 6 33.07 -17.64 2.80
CA SER A 6 32.94 -18.83 3.65
C SER A 6 31.53 -19.41 3.54
N LEU A 7 31.38 -20.70 3.84
CA LEU A 7 30.07 -21.35 3.87
C LEU A 7 29.10 -20.67 4.86
N SER A 8 29.61 -20.24 6.02
CA SER A 8 28.82 -19.52 7.04
C SER A 8 28.32 -18.18 6.52
N ASP A 9 29.16 -17.44 5.80
CA ASP A 9 28.78 -16.16 5.20
C ASP A 9 27.78 -16.36 4.07
N ALA A 10 27.95 -17.38 3.23
CA ALA A 10 26.98 -17.74 2.19
C ALA A 10 25.60 -18.07 2.79
N GLN A 11 25.55 -18.86 3.86
CA GLN A 11 24.31 -19.13 4.61
C GLN A 11 23.71 -17.87 5.22
N HIS A 12 24.55 -16.95 5.72
CA HIS A 12 24.08 -15.66 6.21
C HIS A 12 23.44 -14.82 5.10
N LEU A 13 24.09 -14.72 3.94
CA LEU A 13 23.57 -14.01 2.77
C LEU A 13 22.21 -14.59 2.34
N LEU A 14 22.08 -15.91 2.21
CA LEU A 14 20.80 -16.54 1.86
C LEU A 14 19.70 -16.23 2.86
N ARG A 15 19.97 -16.29 4.17
CA ARG A 15 18.98 -15.93 5.21
C ARG A 15 18.51 -14.48 5.12
N ARG A 16 19.35 -13.58 4.60
CA ARG A 16 19.02 -12.16 4.43
C ARG A 16 18.35 -11.85 3.10
N ALA A 17 18.78 -12.50 2.03
CA ALA A 17 18.34 -12.20 0.67
C ALA A 17 17.17 -13.08 0.21
N ALA A 18 17.09 -14.34 0.62
CA ALA A 18 16.15 -15.32 0.06
C ALA A 18 15.11 -15.82 1.07
N ALA A 19 13.99 -16.38 0.61
CA ALA A 19 13.01 -17.02 1.50
C ALA A 19 13.59 -18.25 2.22
N ARG A 20 14.48 -18.95 1.52
CA ARG A 20 15.15 -20.18 1.97
C ARG A 20 16.66 -20.06 1.79
N GLY A 21 17.39 -20.99 2.38
CA GLY A 21 18.81 -21.19 2.09
C GLY A 21 19.20 -22.61 2.44
N THR A 22 19.16 -23.51 1.45
CA THR A 22 19.59 -24.89 1.66
C THR A 22 21.10 -24.96 1.78
N ARG A 23 21.61 -26.09 2.27
CA ARG A 23 23.06 -26.30 2.39
C ARG A 23 23.73 -26.27 1.02
N GLU A 24 23.08 -26.89 0.04
CA GLU A 24 23.53 -26.97 -1.35
C GLU A 24 23.62 -25.56 -1.97
N GLU A 25 22.59 -24.72 -1.78
CA GLU A 25 22.61 -23.32 -2.24
C GLU A 25 23.74 -22.52 -1.60
N ALA A 26 24.05 -22.77 -0.32
CA ALA A 26 25.14 -22.08 0.37
C ALA A 26 26.53 -22.55 -0.11
N GLU A 27 26.69 -23.84 -0.39
CA GLU A 27 27.92 -24.41 -0.96
C GLU A 27 28.16 -23.88 -2.38
N GLU A 28 27.10 -23.78 -3.20
CA GLU A 28 27.16 -23.14 -4.53
C GLU A 28 27.66 -21.69 -4.45
N LEU A 29 27.05 -20.86 -3.59
CA LEU A 29 27.47 -19.46 -3.44
C LEU A 29 28.89 -19.34 -2.89
N SER A 30 29.26 -20.18 -1.92
CA SER A 30 30.62 -20.19 -1.35
C SER A 30 31.69 -20.48 -2.40
N ALA A 31 31.41 -21.39 -3.34
CA ALA A 31 32.32 -21.74 -4.42
C ALA A 31 32.54 -20.61 -5.44
N MET A 32 31.60 -19.67 -5.58
CA MET A 32 31.68 -18.54 -6.52
C MET A 32 32.53 -17.37 -5.99
N GLY A 33 32.72 -17.30 -4.66
CA GLY A 33 33.28 -16.12 -4.00
C GLY A 33 32.24 -14.99 -3.83
N LEU A 34 32.60 -13.94 -3.10
CA LEU A 34 31.64 -12.92 -2.63
C LEU A 34 30.99 -12.17 -3.78
N GLU A 35 31.80 -11.59 -4.68
CA GLU A 35 31.31 -10.63 -5.67
C GLU A 35 30.30 -11.32 -6.61
N GLU A 36 30.66 -12.49 -7.13
CA GLU A 36 29.79 -13.29 -8.00
C GLU A 36 28.53 -13.79 -7.25
N ALA A 37 28.66 -14.16 -5.97
CA ALA A 37 27.50 -14.55 -5.16
C ALA A 37 26.51 -13.38 -4.97
N VAL A 38 27.03 -12.17 -4.73
CA VAL A 38 26.22 -10.95 -4.61
C VAL A 38 25.55 -10.61 -5.94
N ASP A 39 26.30 -10.63 -7.04
CA ASP A 39 25.77 -10.36 -8.38
C ASP A 39 24.68 -11.36 -8.76
N ARG A 40 24.89 -12.66 -8.48
CA ARG A 40 23.87 -13.71 -8.68
C ARG A 40 22.60 -13.45 -7.87
N LEU A 41 22.72 -12.98 -6.63
CA LEU A 41 21.58 -12.70 -5.76
C LEU A 41 20.83 -11.42 -6.16
N LEU A 42 21.54 -10.39 -6.62
CA LEU A 42 20.99 -9.07 -6.94
C LEU A 42 20.69 -8.86 -8.42
N ARG A 43 20.83 -9.88 -9.25
CA ARG A 43 20.44 -9.85 -10.67
C ARG A 43 18.99 -9.44 -10.88
N ASP A 44 18.71 -8.99 -12.10
CA ASP A 44 17.38 -8.53 -12.51
C ASP A 44 16.28 -9.54 -12.15
N PRO A 45 15.15 -9.08 -11.57
CA PRO A 45 14.06 -9.96 -11.16
C PRO A 45 13.53 -10.82 -12.30
N ALA A 46 13.42 -12.13 -12.06
CA ALA A 46 12.67 -13.00 -12.93
C ALA A 46 11.19 -12.60 -12.95
N PRO A 47 10.49 -12.78 -14.09
CA PRO A 47 9.06 -12.48 -14.17
C PRO A 47 8.27 -13.36 -13.20
N ALA A 48 7.40 -12.73 -12.41
CA ALA A 48 6.45 -13.43 -11.57
C ALA A 48 5.36 -14.10 -12.45
N PRO A 49 4.74 -15.21 -11.98
CA PRO A 49 3.64 -15.83 -12.71
C PRO A 49 2.50 -14.83 -12.97
N PRO A 50 1.80 -14.93 -14.12
CA PRO A 50 0.66 -14.06 -14.37
C PRO A 50 -0.44 -14.35 -13.35
N TYR A 51 -1.08 -13.30 -12.88
CA TYR A 51 -2.22 -13.39 -11.97
C TYR A 51 -3.39 -12.61 -12.53
N ALA A 52 -4.57 -13.24 -12.51
CA ALA A 52 -5.84 -12.61 -12.80
C ALA A 52 -6.82 -12.98 -11.68
N THR A 53 -7.61 -12.01 -11.23
CA THR A 53 -8.60 -12.24 -10.17
C THR A 53 -9.66 -13.24 -10.64
N ARG A 54 -9.70 -14.40 -9.99
CA ARG A 54 -10.68 -15.48 -10.28
C ARG A 54 -11.97 -15.36 -9.45
N PHE A 55 -11.87 -14.74 -8.29
CA PHE A 55 -12.97 -14.61 -7.33
C PHE A 55 -13.73 -13.29 -7.52
N ALA A 56 -15.02 -13.29 -7.20
CA ALA A 56 -15.84 -12.08 -7.28
C ALA A 56 -15.35 -10.99 -6.32
N ARG A 57 -15.70 -9.72 -6.56
CA ARG A 57 -15.26 -8.57 -5.72
C ARG A 57 -15.60 -8.71 -4.23
N ASN A 58 -16.71 -9.35 -3.90
CA ASN A 58 -17.13 -9.60 -2.52
C ASN A 58 -16.37 -10.75 -1.85
N GLN A 59 -15.66 -11.58 -2.60
CA GLN A 59 -14.86 -12.71 -2.13
C GLN A 59 -13.42 -12.29 -1.80
N ARG A 60 -13.28 -11.21 -1.01
CA ARG A 60 -11.98 -10.60 -0.67
C ARG A 60 -11.03 -11.55 0.04
N SER A 61 -11.55 -12.34 0.99
CA SER A 61 -10.72 -13.29 1.75
C SER A 61 -10.12 -14.37 0.85
N GLN A 62 -10.88 -14.84 -0.15
CA GLN A 62 -10.40 -15.81 -1.14
C GLN A 62 -9.31 -15.19 -2.02
N GLN A 63 -9.51 -13.97 -2.52
CA GLN A 63 -8.50 -13.25 -3.30
C GLN A 63 -7.20 -13.05 -2.50
N HIS A 64 -7.31 -12.61 -1.25
CA HIS A 64 -6.14 -12.40 -0.38
C HIS A 64 -5.36 -13.70 -0.19
N ARG A 65 -6.05 -14.81 0.11
CA ARG A 65 -5.44 -16.13 0.27
C ARG A 65 -4.76 -16.59 -1.02
N GLU A 66 -5.41 -16.42 -2.16
CA GLU A 66 -4.89 -16.83 -3.47
C GLU A 66 -3.57 -16.12 -3.80
N ILE A 67 -3.54 -14.80 -3.69
CA ILE A 67 -2.33 -14.00 -3.93
C ILE A 67 -1.22 -14.37 -2.95
N SER A 68 -1.56 -14.55 -1.68
CA SER A 68 -0.58 -14.87 -0.64
C SER A 68 0.11 -16.21 -0.95
N LEU A 69 -0.68 -17.23 -1.32
CA LEU A 69 -0.15 -18.54 -1.69
C LEU A 69 0.69 -18.46 -2.97
N LEU A 70 0.19 -17.78 -4.01
CA LEU A 70 0.92 -17.62 -5.26
C LEU A 70 2.24 -16.88 -5.06
N TRP A 71 2.24 -15.84 -4.23
CA TRP A 71 3.44 -15.07 -3.94
C TRP A 71 4.47 -15.88 -3.16
N ILE A 72 4.05 -16.63 -2.13
CA ILE A 72 4.94 -17.52 -1.36
C ILE A 72 5.53 -18.61 -2.26
N GLU A 73 4.70 -19.24 -3.09
CA GLU A 73 5.16 -20.25 -4.04
C GLU A 73 6.19 -19.67 -5.01
N HIS A 74 5.92 -18.49 -5.57
CA HIS A 74 6.86 -17.79 -6.43
C HIS A 74 8.16 -17.47 -5.67
N TRP A 75 8.09 -16.95 -4.44
CA TRP A 75 9.27 -16.60 -3.66
C TRP A 75 10.15 -17.82 -3.31
N LEU A 76 9.55 -18.99 -3.10
CA LEU A 76 10.27 -20.23 -2.82
C LEU A 76 10.90 -20.87 -4.06
N THR A 77 10.40 -20.55 -5.25
CA THR A 77 10.80 -21.20 -6.52
C THR A 77 11.56 -20.27 -7.47
N THR A 78 11.49 -18.96 -7.25
CA THR A 78 12.10 -17.97 -8.14
C THR A 78 13.63 -18.05 -8.10
N PRO A 79 14.29 -17.92 -9.26
CA PRO A 79 15.74 -17.85 -9.33
C PRO A 79 16.30 -16.52 -8.77
N THR A 80 15.44 -15.52 -8.51
CA THR A 80 15.84 -14.17 -8.04
C THR A 80 15.18 -13.81 -6.70
N PRO A 81 15.48 -14.53 -5.61
CA PRO A 81 14.72 -14.43 -4.37
C PRO A 81 14.96 -13.12 -3.59
N ALA A 82 16.04 -12.39 -3.88
CA ALA A 82 16.31 -11.06 -3.33
C ALA A 82 15.28 -10.02 -3.78
N ALA A 83 14.75 -10.16 -5.00
CA ALA A 83 13.73 -9.24 -5.52
C ALA A 83 12.46 -9.30 -4.66
N GLU A 84 12.03 -10.49 -4.26
CA GLU A 84 10.85 -10.68 -3.40
C GLU A 84 11.09 -10.19 -1.96
N ARG A 85 12.32 -10.34 -1.46
CA ARG A 85 12.69 -9.74 -0.18
C ARG A 85 12.58 -8.21 -0.23
N LEU A 86 12.98 -7.62 -1.35
CA LEU A 86 12.88 -6.19 -1.59
C LEU A 86 11.41 -5.75 -1.77
N VAL A 87 10.57 -6.57 -2.41
CA VAL A 87 9.11 -6.37 -2.46
C VAL A 87 8.53 -6.27 -1.06
N LEU A 88 8.88 -7.17 -0.14
CA LEU A 88 8.47 -7.10 1.26
C LEU A 88 8.94 -5.82 1.95
N PHE A 89 10.21 -5.45 1.75
CA PHE A 89 10.77 -4.23 2.31
C PHE A 89 9.96 -3.00 1.87
N TRP A 90 9.70 -2.87 0.57
CA TRP A 90 8.93 -1.75 0.02
C TRP A 90 7.46 -1.79 0.42
N HIS A 91 6.86 -2.97 0.52
CA HIS A 91 5.49 -3.13 1.02
C HIS A 91 5.36 -2.68 2.49
N GLY A 92 6.39 -2.93 3.31
CA GLY A 92 6.45 -2.42 4.68
C GLY A 92 6.66 -0.90 4.74
N HIS A 93 7.54 -0.37 3.89
CA HIS A 93 7.84 1.07 3.82
C HIS A 93 6.65 1.88 3.30
N PHE A 94 6.07 1.49 2.16
CA PHE A 94 4.83 2.03 1.61
C PHE A 94 3.67 1.21 2.12
N THR A 95 3.40 1.34 3.42
CA THR A 95 2.40 0.51 4.11
C THR A 95 1.09 0.52 3.35
N SER A 96 0.71 -0.65 2.84
CA SER A 96 -0.61 -0.92 2.29
C SER A 96 -1.15 -2.17 2.97
N ALA A 97 -2.47 -2.23 3.19
CA ALA A 97 -3.07 -3.40 3.84
C ALA A 97 -4.30 -3.85 3.08
N PHE A 98 -4.35 -5.16 2.77
CA PHE A 98 -5.46 -5.75 2.04
C PHE A 98 -6.82 -5.51 2.73
N GLN A 99 -6.84 -5.55 4.06
CA GLN A 99 -8.05 -5.31 4.86
C GLN A 99 -8.45 -3.82 4.93
N ALA A 100 -7.48 -2.89 4.83
CA ALA A 100 -7.74 -1.45 4.91
C ALA A 100 -8.10 -0.84 3.54
N THR A 101 -7.81 -1.54 2.45
CA THR A 101 -7.93 -1.02 1.07
C THR A 101 -9.23 -1.50 0.42
N MET A 102 -10.36 -1.03 0.94
CA MET A 102 -11.68 -1.42 0.42
C MET A 102 -11.86 -0.94 -1.03
N GLY A 103 -12.20 -1.87 -1.92
CA GLY A 103 -12.37 -1.62 -3.36
C GLY A 103 -11.24 -2.17 -4.24
N ALA A 104 -10.02 -2.32 -3.70
CA ALA A 104 -8.94 -2.99 -4.41
C ALA A 104 -9.21 -4.49 -4.53
N GLN A 105 -8.90 -5.07 -5.68
CA GLN A 105 -8.95 -6.50 -5.94
C GLN A 105 -7.55 -7.10 -5.86
N GLY A 106 -7.50 -8.43 -5.93
CA GLY A 106 -6.24 -9.13 -5.86
C GLY A 106 -5.23 -8.73 -6.94
N VAL A 107 -5.73 -8.47 -8.15
CA VAL A 107 -4.87 -8.08 -9.27
C VAL A 107 -4.17 -6.74 -9.03
N ASP A 108 -4.81 -5.82 -8.28
CA ASP A 108 -4.23 -4.53 -7.94
C ASP A 108 -3.01 -4.71 -7.01
N PHE A 109 -3.10 -5.61 -6.01
CA PHE A 109 -1.96 -5.94 -5.15
C PHE A 109 -0.85 -6.67 -5.90
N TRP A 110 -1.21 -7.58 -6.83
CA TRP A 110 -0.22 -8.25 -7.66
C TRP A 110 0.55 -7.26 -8.55
N ASN A 111 -0.15 -6.28 -9.12
CA ASN A 111 0.45 -5.21 -9.89
C ASN A 111 1.34 -4.31 -9.04
N GLN A 112 0.96 -4.02 -7.80
CA GLN A 112 1.81 -3.30 -6.85
C GLN A 112 3.13 -4.07 -6.59
N PHE A 113 3.07 -5.39 -6.42
CA PHE A 113 4.27 -6.22 -6.27
C PHE A 113 5.13 -6.22 -7.53
N ALA A 114 4.51 -6.28 -8.72
CA ALA A 114 5.22 -6.18 -9.99
C ALA A 114 5.93 -4.82 -10.15
N MET A 115 5.29 -3.72 -9.72
CA MET A 115 5.92 -2.40 -9.66
C MET A 115 7.13 -2.39 -8.72
N PHE A 116 7.02 -2.98 -7.53
CA PHE A 116 8.15 -3.07 -6.59
C PHE A 116 9.31 -3.90 -7.12
N ARG A 117 9.05 -5.02 -7.82
CA ARG A 117 10.11 -5.78 -8.50
C ARG A 117 10.83 -4.91 -9.55
N ARG A 118 10.06 -4.22 -10.39
CA ARG A 118 10.59 -3.44 -11.51
C ARG A 118 11.37 -2.20 -11.08
N LEU A 119 10.90 -1.49 -10.06
CA LEU A 119 11.46 -0.19 -9.64
C LEU A 119 12.26 -0.26 -8.35
N GLY A 120 12.22 -1.38 -7.62
CA GLY A 120 12.78 -1.48 -6.28
C GLY A 120 14.30 -1.33 -6.20
N TYR A 121 15.01 -1.70 -7.27
CA TYR A 121 16.47 -1.54 -7.40
C TYR A 121 16.89 -0.18 -7.97
N GLY A 122 15.92 0.60 -8.46
CA GLY A 122 16.15 1.87 -9.14
C GLY A 122 16.19 3.07 -8.20
N THR A 123 15.95 4.25 -8.77
CA THR A 123 15.90 5.48 -7.97
C THR A 123 14.66 5.51 -7.09
N PHE A 124 14.83 5.96 -5.84
CA PHE A 124 13.69 6.15 -4.93
C PHE A 124 12.64 7.11 -5.51
N GLY A 125 13.08 8.15 -6.24
CA GLY A 125 12.18 9.13 -6.84
C GLY A 125 11.23 8.53 -7.87
N ASP A 126 11.69 7.58 -8.68
CA ASP A 126 10.84 6.92 -9.68
C ASP A 126 9.89 5.92 -9.04
N LEU A 127 10.37 5.19 -8.03
CA LEU A 127 9.52 4.31 -7.22
C LEU A 127 8.41 5.11 -6.53
N LEU A 128 8.75 6.21 -5.84
CA LEU A 128 7.80 7.06 -5.14
C LEU A 128 6.73 7.62 -6.09
N LYS A 129 7.13 8.11 -7.26
CA LYS A 129 6.21 8.59 -8.30
C LYS A 129 5.25 7.50 -8.78
N ALA A 130 5.72 6.26 -8.91
CA ALA A 130 4.89 5.15 -9.32
C ALA A 130 3.90 4.75 -8.21
N VAL A 131 4.39 4.62 -6.98
CA VAL A 131 3.60 4.31 -5.78
C VAL A 131 2.51 5.36 -5.53
N ALA A 132 2.80 6.64 -5.73
CA ALA A 132 1.82 7.71 -5.54
C ALA A 132 0.61 7.63 -6.50
N ARG A 133 0.73 6.88 -7.60
CA ARG A 133 -0.35 6.67 -8.60
C ARG A 133 -0.92 5.25 -8.55
N ASP A 134 -0.38 4.40 -7.69
CA ASP A 134 -0.79 3.01 -7.57
C ASP A 134 -2.22 2.90 -6.99
N PRO A 135 -3.12 2.11 -7.59
CA PRO A 135 -4.51 1.99 -7.12
C PRO A 135 -4.64 1.54 -5.67
N VAL A 136 -3.78 0.62 -5.22
CA VAL A 136 -3.80 0.13 -3.83
C VAL A 136 -3.42 1.26 -2.88
N MET A 137 -2.37 2.03 -3.19
CA MET A 137 -1.99 3.19 -2.38
C MET A 137 -3.04 4.29 -2.36
N LEU A 138 -3.64 4.61 -3.50
CA LEU A 138 -4.69 5.62 -3.57
C LEU A 138 -5.90 5.23 -2.72
N LEU A 139 -6.27 3.95 -2.71
CA LEU A 139 -7.37 3.44 -1.89
C LEU A 139 -7.00 3.32 -0.41
N TYR A 140 -5.74 3.03 -0.09
CA TYR A 140 -5.25 2.96 1.28
C TYR A 140 -5.18 4.34 1.94
N LEU A 141 -4.65 5.34 1.23
CA LEU A 141 -4.50 6.71 1.71
C LEU A 141 -5.80 7.52 1.64
N LYS A 142 -6.82 7.02 0.92
CA LYS A 142 -8.12 7.68 0.87
C LYS A 142 -8.55 7.98 2.30
N PRO A 143 -8.77 9.26 2.66
CA PRO A 143 -9.30 9.56 3.98
C PRO A 143 -10.58 8.76 4.12
N LYS A 144 -10.76 8.08 5.26
CA LYS A 144 -12.09 7.64 5.69
C LYS A 144 -12.90 8.92 5.78
N LEU A 145 -13.53 9.31 4.67
CA LEU A 145 -14.43 10.45 4.64
C LEU A 145 -15.37 10.19 5.79
N LEU A 146 -15.35 11.12 6.76
CA LEU A 146 -16.28 11.11 7.86
C LEU A 146 -17.66 10.84 7.25
N PRO A 147 -18.45 9.93 7.86
CA PRO A 147 -19.74 9.55 7.30
C PRO A 147 -20.53 10.81 6.95
N ARG A 148 -21.20 10.83 5.78
CA ARG A 148 -21.80 12.03 5.16
C ARG A 148 -22.55 12.95 6.14
N HIS A 149 -23.15 12.41 7.20
CA HIS A 149 -23.82 13.19 8.25
C HIS A 149 -22.92 14.21 8.98
N PHE A 150 -21.60 14.00 9.05
CA PHE A 150 -20.66 14.96 9.64
C PHE A 150 -20.37 16.17 8.74
N LEU A 151 -20.61 16.05 7.43
CA LEU A 151 -20.46 17.16 6.48
C LEU A 151 -21.70 18.03 6.43
N ASP A 152 -22.89 17.45 6.66
CA ASP A 152 -24.15 18.21 6.71
C ASP A 152 -24.22 19.11 7.95
N GLN A 153 -23.63 18.70 9.08
CA GLN A 153 -23.71 19.44 10.35
C GLN A 153 -22.85 20.71 10.40
N LYS A 154 -21.88 20.88 9.49
CA LYS A 154 -21.00 22.06 9.45
C LYS A 154 -21.51 23.19 8.54
N VAL A 155 -22.53 22.95 7.73
CA VAL A 155 -23.09 23.97 6.82
C VAL A 155 -24.11 24.86 7.52
N GLU A 156 -24.74 24.42 8.62
CA GLU A 156 -25.73 25.22 9.35
C GLU A 156 -25.12 26.30 10.27
N VAL A 157 -23.85 26.18 10.68
CA VAL A 157 -23.28 27.07 11.72
C VAL A 157 -22.57 28.32 11.15
N VAL A 158 -22.53 28.51 9.82
CA VAL A 158 -21.87 29.66 9.17
C VAL A 158 -22.88 30.69 8.63
N GLY A 159 -24.17 30.58 9.00
CA GLY A 159 -25.24 31.45 8.48
C GLY A 159 -25.80 32.51 9.44
N GLN A 160 -25.33 32.59 10.69
CA GLN A 160 -25.88 33.52 11.68
C GLN A 160 -24.74 34.20 12.45
N ASP A 161 -24.12 35.25 11.91
CA ASP A 161 -23.41 36.25 12.76
C ASP A 161 -22.97 37.53 12.04
N GLU A 162 -23.69 38.01 11.00
CA GLU A 162 -23.50 39.39 10.53
C GLU A 162 -24.83 40.14 10.44
N GLY A 163 -25.06 41.07 11.37
CA GLY A 163 -26.10 42.08 11.20
C GLY A 163 -26.79 42.68 12.43
N GLU A 164 -26.20 42.72 13.63
CA GLU A 164 -26.69 43.64 14.67
C GLU A 164 -26.01 45.00 14.52
N HIS A 165 -26.73 46.01 14.01
CA HIS A 165 -26.64 47.38 14.51
C HIS A 165 -27.90 48.21 14.17
N LEU A 166 -28.69 48.43 15.22
CA LEU A 166 -29.34 49.70 15.58
C LEU A 166 -30.44 50.27 14.65
N ASN A 167 -31.69 50.24 15.14
CA ASN A 167 -32.39 51.49 15.38
C ASN A 167 -33.52 51.38 16.43
N HIS A 168 -33.40 52.22 17.44
CA HIS A 168 -34.29 52.35 18.60
C HIS A 168 -34.97 53.72 18.48
N LYS A 169 -36.30 53.78 18.24
CA LYS A 169 -37.27 54.72 18.88
C LYS A 169 -38.60 54.88 18.13
N ALA A 170 -39.64 54.99 18.97
CA ALA A 170 -40.94 55.66 18.80
C ALA A 170 -42.01 54.89 17.98
N LEU A 171 -43.28 54.73 18.39
CA LEU A 171 -44.16 55.51 19.28
C LEU A 171 -45.29 54.64 19.90
N LEU A 172 -45.81 55.14 21.01
CA LEU A 172 -46.94 54.68 21.83
C LEU A 172 -48.33 54.78 21.14
N GLY A 173 -49.27 53.96 21.63
CA GLY A 173 -50.74 54.14 21.53
C GLY A 173 -51.39 53.23 20.47
N HIS A 174 -52.53 52.58 20.66
CA HIS A 174 -53.63 52.80 21.59
C HIS A 174 -54.46 51.50 21.76
N ARG A 175 -55.26 51.52 22.82
CA ARG A 175 -56.15 50.52 23.41
C ARG A 175 -57.32 50.14 22.49
N MET A 176 -57.82 48.91 22.67
CA MET A 176 -59.22 48.44 22.64
C MET A 176 -60.18 48.96 21.56
N ASP A 177 -60.90 48.05 20.90
CA ASP A 177 -62.37 48.08 20.93
C ASP A 177 -62.98 46.70 20.69
N ALA A 178 -64.03 46.43 21.47
CA ALA A 178 -64.94 45.30 21.38
C ALA A 178 -66.27 45.79 20.80
N THR A 179 -66.93 44.96 19.99
CA THR A 179 -68.39 44.87 19.69
C THR A 179 -68.51 43.82 18.57
N GLY A 180 -69.42 42.85 18.56
CA GLY A 180 -70.71 42.74 19.23
C GLY A 180 -71.83 42.98 18.24
N GLU A 181 -72.09 42.02 17.35
CA GLU A 181 -73.41 41.64 16.80
C GLU A 181 -73.32 40.30 16.06
#